data_AF-A0A2V8MZU3-F1
#
_entry.id   AF-A0A2V8MZU3-F1
#
_cell.length_a   1.000
_cell.length_b   1.000
_cell.length_c   1.000
_cell.angle_alpha   90.00
_cell.angle_beta   90.00
_cell.angle_gamma   90.00
#
_symmetry.space_group_name_H-M   'P 1'
#
loop_
_entity.id
_entity.type
_entity.pdbx_description
1 polymer ?
#
loop_
_entity_poly.entity_id
_entity_poly.type
_entity_poly.pdbx_seq_one_letter_code
_entity_poly.pdbx_strand_id
1 'polypeptide(L)'
;MNMRGVRVNSMKRLLSPIIVVTVLAVSLTPVLAQTGSTAALTGRVSDPTGAVIPGVTVTVTSLATNQSRTAVTAEDGVYRVPLLDPGSY
;
A
#
# COMPACT_ATOMS: atom_id res chain seq x y z
N MET A 1 -59.83 15.16 34.03
CA MET A 1 -59.28 14.05 34.83
C MET A 1 -58.33 13.22 33.96
N ASN A 2 -57.03 13.53 34.08
CA ASN A 2 -55.77 12.80 33.85
C ASN A 2 -55.60 11.69 32.78
N MET A 3 -54.75 12.04 31.80
CA MET A 3 -53.62 11.31 31.17
C MET A 3 -53.42 9.83 31.47
N ARG A 4 -53.25 9.02 30.40
CA ARG A 4 -52.29 7.90 30.38
C ARG A 4 -51.56 7.84 29.03
N GLY A 5 -50.30 8.25 29.05
CA GLY A 5 -49.42 8.31 27.90
C GLY A 5 -49.14 6.96 27.26
N VAL A 6 -49.19 6.93 25.94
CA VAL A 6 -48.71 5.82 25.11
C VAL A 6 -47.19 5.75 25.28
N ARG A 7 -46.70 4.70 25.94
CA ARG A 7 -45.26 4.41 26.08
C ARG A 7 -44.67 4.03 24.72
N VAL A 8 -44.16 5.02 23.97
CA VAL A 8 -43.35 4.78 22.76
C VAL A 8 -41.90 4.47 23.19
N ASN A 9 -41.63 3.30 23.76
CA ASN A 9 -40.28 3.03 24.29
C ASN A 9 -39.70 1.61 24.15
N SER A 10 -40.18 0.80 23.18
CA SER A 10 -39.64 -0.57 23.01
C SER A 10 -39.05 -0.91 21.64
N MET A 11 -39.24 -0.09 20.59
CA MET A 11 -38.63 -0.37 19.27
C MET A 11 -37.15 0.03 19.18
N LYS A 12 -36.70 0.98 20.01
CA LYS A 12 -35.33 1.53 19.95
C LYS A 12 -34.25 0.59 20.49
N ARG A 13 -34.63 -0.50 21.20
CA ARG A 13 -33.70 -1.42 21.87
C ARG A 13 -33.26 -2.61 21.01
N LEU A 14 -34.10 -3.06 20.07
CA LEU A 14 -33.80 -4.17 19.15
C LEU A 14 -33.12 -3.70 17.85
N LEU A 15 -33.38 -2.45 17.44
CA LEU A 15 -32.69 -1.83 16.30
C LEU A 15 -31.19 -1.66 16.57
N SER A 16 -30.81 -1.40 17.83
CA SER A 16 -29.41 -1.17 18.23
C SER A 16 -28.46 -2.35 17.96
N PRO A 17 -28.73 -3.60 18.38
CA PRO A 17 -27.83 -4.72 18.12
C PRO A 17 -27.78 -5.10 16.64
N ILE A 18 -28.89 -5.01 15.91
CA ILE A 18 -28.92 -5.30 14.46
C ILE A 18 -28.04 -4.30 13.70
N ILE A 19 -28.11 -3.02 14.05
CA ILE A 19 -27.26 -1.98 13.47
C ILE A 19 -25.79 -2.26 13.79
N VAL A 20 -25.45 -2.61 15.03
CA VAL A 20 -24.07 -2.93 15.43
C VAL A 20 -23.54 -4.15 14.67
N VAL A 21 -24.32 -5.23 14.57
CA VAL A 21 -23.95 -6.44 13.82
C VAL A 21 -23.78 -6.15 12.34
N THR A 22 -24.66 -5.32 11.77
CA THR A 22 -24.58 -4.93 10.35
C THR A 22 -23.33 -4.08 10.09
N VAL A 23 -23.01 -3.12 10.95
CA VAL A 23 -21.79 -2.31 10.86
C VAL A 23 -20.55 -3.18 10.98
N LEU A 24 -20.54 -4.14 11.91
CA LEU A 24 -19.42 -5.08 12.07
C LEU A 24 -19.26 -5.97 10.84
N ALA A 25 -20.36 -6.52 10.32
CA ALA A 25 -20.37 -7.35 9.11
C ALA A 25 -19.87 -6.59 7.87
N VAL A 26 -20.23 -5.31 7.73
CA VAL A 26 -19.74 -4.45 6.64
C VAL A 26 -18.26 -4.09 6.84
N SER A 27 -17.77 -3.95 8.07
CA SER A 27 -16.35 -3.64 8.34
C SER A 27 -15.38 -4.79 8.04
N LEU A 28 -15.89 -6.01 7.88
CA LEU A 28 -15.11 -7.21 7.53
C LEU A 28 -14.84 -7.35 6.03
N THR A 29 -15.40 -6.49 5.17
CA THR A 29 -15.14 -6.57 3.72
C THR A 29 -13.70 -6.13 3.42
N PRO A 30 -12.85 -6.99 2.82
CA PRO A 30 -11.49 -6.61 2.47
C PRO A 30 -11.50 -5.51 1.42
N VAL A 31 -10.87 -4.37 1.74
CA VAL A 31 -10.66 -3.28 0.78
C VAL A 31 -9.60 -3.71 -0.23
N LEU A 32 -10.02 -4.03 -1.46
CA LEU A 32 -9.19 -4.58 -2.54
C LEU A 32 -8.17 -3.58 -3.17
N ALA A 33 -7.70 -2.57 -2.43
CA ALA A 33 -6.83 -1.51 -2.96
C ALA A 33 -5.68 -1.09 -2.02
N GLN A 34 -5.27 -1.92 -1.06
CA GLN A 34 -4.11 -1.65 -0.20
C GLN A 34 -2.79 -1.93 -0.92
N THR A 35 -2.54 -1.30 -2.06
CA THR A 35 -1.20 -1.31 -2.67
C THR A 35 -0.39 -0.18 -2.05
N GLY A 36 0.70 -0.51 -1.38
CA GLY A 36 1.71 0.49 -1.00
C GLY A 36 2.12 1.27 -2.26
N SER A 37 2.12 2.60 -2.19
CA SER A 37 2.50 3.45 -3.32
C SER A 37 4.00 3.29 -3.56
N THR A 38 4.38 2.34 -4.41
CA THR A 38 5.77 2.03 -4.72
C THR A 38 6.14 2.52 -6.13
N ALA A 39 7.44 2.74 -6.34
CA ALA A 39 8.02 3.14 -7.61
C ALA A 39 9.01 2.09 -8.14
N ALA A 40 9.43 2.24 -9.39
CA ALA A 40 10.55 1.49 -9.96
C ALA A 40 11.62 2.46 -10.44
N LEU A 41 12.86 2.25 -10.00
CA LEU A 41 14.01 2.99 -10.48
C LEU A 41 14.61 2.24 -11.67
N THR A 42 14.70 2.91 -12.81
CA THR A 42 15.23 2.34 -14.06
C THR A 42 16.37 3.22 -14.55
N GLY A 43 17.43 2.59 -15.05
CA GLY A 43 18.57 3.31 -15.61
C GLY A 43 19.39 2.42 -16.53
N ARG A 44 20.47 2.97 -17.07
CA ARG A 44 21.40 2.28 -17.96
C ARG A 44 22.82 2.54 -17.51
N VAL A 45 23.65 1.50 -17.48
CA VAL A 45 25.06 1.59 -17.11
C VAL A 45 25.91 1.55 -18.38
N SER A 46 26.79 2.55 -18.52
CA SER A 46 27.74 2.67 -19.62
C SER A 46 29.10 3.15 -19.13
N ASP A 47 30.14 2.89 -19.92
CA ASP A 47 31.49 3.40 -19.71
C ASP A 47 31.68 4.84 -20.30
N PRO A 48 32.83 5.49 -20.11
CA PRO A 48 33.10 6.82 -20.66
C PRO A 48 33.13 6.89 -22.20
N THR A 49 33.25 5.77 -22.90
CA THR A 49 33.17 5.69 -24.36
C THR A 49 31.72 5.59 -24.86
N GLY A 50 30.78 5.34 -23.95
CA GLY A 50 29.36 5.14 -24.23
C GLY A 50 28.97 3.68 -24.45
N ALA A 51 29.89 2.72 -24.28
CA ALA A 51 29.58 1.31 -24.38
C ALA A 51 28.79 0.83 -23.14
N VAL A 52 27.82 -0.05 -23.33
CA VAL A 52 27.01 -0.59 -22.24
C VAL A 52 27.73 -1.67 -21.46
N ILE A 53 27.45 -1.76 -20.16
CA ILE A 53 28.08 -2.74 -19.29
C ILE A 53 26.99 -3.68 -18.71
N PRO A 54 26.90 -4.94 -19.20
CA PRO A 54 26.02 -5.95 -18.63
C PRO A 54 26.61 -6.58 -17.36
N GLY A 55 25.75 -7.19 -16.53
CA GLY A 55 26.19 -7.95 -15.34
C GLY A 55 26.61 -7.10 -14.14
N VAL A 56 26.37 -5.78 -14.17
CA VAL A 56 26.68 -4.87 -13.06
C VAL A 56 25.60 -4.98 -12.00
N THR A 57 26.00 -5.17 -10.74
CA THR A 57 25.08 -5.11 -9.61
C THR A 57 24.84 -3.66 -9.20
N VAL A 58 23.59 -3.23 -9.26
CA VAL A 58 23.12 -1.93 -8.79
C VAL A 58 22.41 -2.14 -7.46
N THR A 59 22.85 -1.43 -6.42
CA THR A 59 22.25 -1.44 -5.08
C THR A 59 21.64 -0.08 -4.78
N VAL A 60 20.36 -0.07 -4.40
CA VAL A 60 19.60 1.12 -4.02
C VAL A 60 19.26 0.99 -2.54
N THR A 61 19.61 1.99 -1.72
CA THR A 61 19.48 1.91 -0.26
C THR A 61 18.66 3.08 0.27
N SER A 62 17.53 2.82 0.92
CA SER A 62 16.73 3.89 1.51
C SER A 62 17.51 4.59 2.62
N LEU A 63 17.65 5.91 2.53
CA LEU A 63 18.31 6.70 3.57
C LEU A 63 17.47 6.80 4.86
N ALA A 64 16.16 6.57 4.76
CA ALA A 64 15.25 6.62 5.90
C ALA A 64 15.23 5.31 6.70
N THR A 65 15.26 4.16 6.00
CA THR A 65 15.05 2.84 6.63
C THR A 65 16.27 1.92 6.57
N ASN A 66 17.32 2.30 5.82
CA ASN A 66 18.45 1.43 5.47
C ASN A 66 18.06 0.13 4.77
N GLN A 67 16.83 0.04 4.23
CA GLN A 67 16.45 -1.09 3.38
C GLN A 67 17.16 -0.96 2.04
N SER A 68 17.84 -2.04 1.61
CA SER A 68 18.49 -2.10 0.31
C SER A 68 17.76 -3.05 -0.65
N ARG A 69 17.76 -2.70 -1.93
CA ARG A 69 17.33 -3.55 -3.03
C ARG A 69 18.38 -3.57 -4.12
N THR A 70 18.52 -4.71 -4.79
CA THR A 70 19.51 -4.90 -5.85
C THR A 70 18.87 -5.31 -7.17
N ALA A 71 19.53 -4.94 -8.26
CA ALA A 71 19.25 -5.45 -9.60
C ALA A 71 20.56 -5.61 -10.38
N VAL A 72 20.56 -6.52 -11.35
CA VAL A 72 21.70 -6.72 -12.25
C VAL A 72 21.36 -6.11 -13.61
N THR A 73 22.32 -5.43 -14.25
CA THR A 73 22.13 -4.89 -15.60
C THR A 73 22.00 -6.00 -16.65
N ALA A 74 21.06 -5.84 -17.57
CA ALA A 74 20.85 -6.72 -18.73
C ALA A 74 21.92 -6.51 -19.81
N GLU A 75 21.84 -7.26 -20.91
CA GLU A 75 22.79 -7.19 -22.04
C GLU A 75 22.89 -5.79 -22.67
N ASP A 76 21.81 -5.02 -22.63
CA ASP A 76 21.74 -3.63 -23.10
C ASP A 76 22.18 -2.59 -22.04
N GLY A 77 22.71 -3.06 -20.90
CA GLY A 77 23.12 -2.25 -19.76
C GLY A 77 21.97 -1.69 -18.93
N VAL A 78 20.71 -2.02 -19.24
CA VAL A 78 19.54 -1.53 -18.51
C VAL A 78 19.35 -2.28 -17.20
N TYR A 79 19.02 -1.58 -16.13
CA TYR A 79 18.61 -2.18 -14.86
C TYR A 79 17.25 -1.62 -14.41
N ARG A 80 16.51 -2.41 -13.63
CA ARG A 80 15.23 -2.02 -13.04
C ARG A 80 15.13 -2.52 -11.61
N VAL A 81 14.99 -1.61 -10.67
CA VAL A 81 14.77 -1.90 -9.23
C VAL A 81 13.32 -1.54 -8.88
N PRO A 82 12.41 -2.52 -8.80
CA PRO A 82 10.99 -2.26 -8.54
C PRO A 82 10.67 -2.14 -7.05
N LEU A 83 9.40 -1.80 -6.78
CA LEU A 83 8.74 -1.80 -5.47
C LEU A 83 9.30 -0.80 -4.46
N LEU A 84 10.11 0.18 -4.87
CA LEU A 84 10.76 1.13 -3.97
C LEU A 84 9.71 1.99 -3.28
N ASP A 85 9.77 2.07 -1.95
CA ASP A 85 8.92 2.97 -1.20
C ASP A 85 9.25 4.44 -1.55
N PRO A 86 8.34 5.41 -1.37
CA PRO A 86 8.68 6.81 -1.61
C PRO A 86 9.69 7.30 -0.58
N GLY A 87 10.73 8.00 -1.03
CA GLY A 87 11.74 8.56 -0.14
C GLY A 87 13.06 8.83 -0.83
N SER A 88 14.06 9.22 -0.03
CA SER A 88 15.44 9.39 -0.47
C SER A 88 16.20 8.06 -0.41
N TYR A 89 17.06 7.84 -1.40
CA TYR A 89 17.84 6.64 -1.62
C TYR A 89 19.30 6.97 -1.97
#